data_AF-A0A379YJC1-F1
#
_entry.id   AF-A0A379YJC1-F1
#
_cell.length_a   1.000
_cell.length_b   1.000
_cell.length_c   1.000
_cell.angle_alpha   90.00
_cell.angle_beta   90.00
_cell.angle_gamma   90.00
#
_symmetry.space_group_name_H-M   'P 1'
#
loop_
_entity.id
_entity.type
_entity.pdbx_description
1 polymer ?
#
loop_
_entity_poly.entity_id
_entity_poly.type
_entity_poly.pdbx_seq_one_letter_code
_entity_poly.pdbx_strand_id
1 'polypeptide(L)'
;MIGAGLAEKVGLLQALMYKMASRVSARYASYMVLFIAFFSHISSDAALVVMPPLGALMFVAVGRHPIAGLLAAIAGVASGFTANLLIVTTDVLLSGISTEATKAVDGAVHVSVIDNWYFMATSVIVLTIAGALLTDKFIEPRLPKWQGGAEDKIAALTPLQNRGLMMSGIAALVFIAIIAALVVPEAAPLRDPNTGSVIPSPFIKGIVPIIILFFFTVAITYGVVTKQIRRPDDIPHHLLDPMKSMAGFIVMVFPLSQFVAFFNWSNMGKFMAVGLTDMLEAAGMSGAPAFLGLMFLSAFLCMFIASGSAIWSILAPIFVPMFMLLGFHPAFAPDDLSHRRLCGAAAGADVAVPAAVPRLPAALPQRRAARHLLRVDPALSRGVLQRVDFAAAGLVCARLANRSRRLSEAGLNAPLSRPALVRGADPLFPKPSRKIDLPH
;
A
#
# COMPACT_ATOMS: atom_id res chain seq x y z
N MET A 1 1.79 -12.26 2.48
CA MET A 1 0.92 -12.47 1.29
C MET A 1 0.06 -13.71 1.42
N ILE A 2 0.62 -14.89 1.69
CA ILE A 2 -0.18 -16.13 1.81
C ILE A 2 -1.26 -16.02 2.91
N GLY A 3 -0.88 -15.73 4.17
CA GLY A 3 -1.84 -15.63 5.28
C GLY A 3 -2.83 -14.47 5.13
N ALA A 4 -2.31 -13.23 5.01
CA ALA A 4 -3.16 -12.04 4.88
C ALA A 4 -4.03 -12.06 3.61
N GLY A 5 -3.52 -12.60 2.50
CA GLY A 5 -4.27 -12.74 1.25
C GLY A 5 -5.42 -13.73 1.36
N LEU A 6 -5.26 -14.83 2.11
CA LEU A 6 -6.38 -15.72 2.43
C LEU A 6 -7.46 -14.97 3.23
N ALA A 7 -7.07 -14.20 4.25
CA ALA A 7 -7.98 -13.39 5.05
C ALA A 7 -8.77 -12.37 4.20
N GLU A 8 -8.11 -11.76 3.23
CA GLU A 8 -8.74 -10.87 2.25
C GLU A 8 -9.73 -11.62 1.34
N LYS A 9 -9.34 -12.78 0.81
CA LYS A 9 -10.14 -13.56 -0.14
C LYS A 9 -11.41 -14.14 0.47
N VAL A 10 -11.35 -14.57 1.73
CA VAL A 10 -12.54 -15.04 2.47
C VAL A 10 -13.43 -13.89 2.95
N GLY A 11 -13.05 -12.63 2.77
CA GLY A 11 -13.85 -11.47 3.15
C GLY A 11 -13.73 -11.04 4.62
N LEU A 12 -12.73 -11.54 5.36
CA LEU A 12 -12.56 -11.26 6.79
C LEU A 12 -12.18 -9.79 7.01
N LEU A 13 -11.19 -9.29 6.27
CA LEU A 13 -10.67 -7.93 6.43
C LEU A 13 -11.72 -6.89 6.07
N GLN A 14 -12.47 -7.10 4.98
CA GLN A 14 -13.55 -6.21 4.57
C GLN A 14 -14.67 -6.19 5.60
N ALA A 15 -15.12 -7.35 6.09
CA ALA A 15 -16.15 -7.42 7.12
C ALA A 15 -15.72 -6.73 8.42
N LEU A 16 -14.44 -6.86 8.80
CA LEU A 16 -13.89 -6.17 9.97
C LEU A 16 -13.92 -4.64 9.78
N MET A 17 -13.50 -4.13 8.62
CA MET A 17 -13.57 -2.69 8.29
C MET A 17 -15.00 -2.16 8.34
N TYR A 18 -15.97 -2.87 7.75
CA TYR A 18 -17.39 -2.50 7.83
C TYR A 18 -17.91 -2.53 9.28
N LYS A 19 -17.50 -3.52 10.09
CA LYS A 19 -17.89 -3.61 11.50
C LYS A 19 -17.41 -2.40 12.29
N MET A 20 -16.13 -2.02 12.13
CA MET A 20 -15.53 -0.87 12.80
C MET A 20 -16.22 0.44 12.38
N ALA A 21 -16.61 0.55 11.11
CA ALA A 21 -17.32 1.72 10.58
C ALA A 21 -18.77 1.86 11.07
N SER A 22 -19.43 0.76 11.44
CA SER A 22 -20.88 0.74 11.70
C SER A 22 -21.36 1.38 13.02
N ARG A 23 -20.45 1.64 13.99
CA ARG A 23 -20.80 2.13 15.34
C ARG A 23 -20.00 3.36 15.76
N VAL A 24 -19.95 4.36 14.88
CA VAL A 24 -19.14 5.56 15.11
C VAL A 24 -20.03 6.77 15.37
N SER A 25 -19.74 7.51 16.44
CA SER A 25 -20.42 8.78 16.72
C SER A 25 -19.87 9.90 15.83
N ALA A 26 -20.68 10.93 15.54
CA ALA A 26 -20.29 12.04 14.66
C ALA A 26 -18.98 12.74 15.06
N ARG A 27 -18.72 12.87 16.38
CA ARG A 27 -17.52 13.50 16.93
C ARG A 27 -16.24 12.73 16.60
N TYR A 28 -16.31 11.40 16.52
CA TYR A 28 -15.15 10.54 16.28
C TYR A 28 -15.06 10.02 14.84
N ALA A 29 -15.93 10.51 13.94
CA ALA A 29 -16.01 10.01 12.56
C ALA A 29 -14.68 10.14 11.81
N SER A 30 -14.04 11.31 11.82
CA SER A 30 -12.76 11.55 11.15
C SER A 30 -11.62 10.70 11.71
N TYR A 31 -11.55 10.59 13.04
CA TYR A 31 -10.58 9.75 13.74
C TYR A 31 -10.74 8.29 13.34
N MET A 32 -11.98 7.79 13.32
CA MET A 32 -12.23 6.40 12.97
C MET A 32 -11.97 6.12 11.49
N VAL A 33 -12.33 7.04 10.58
CA VAL A 33 -12.04 6.88 9.14
C VAL A 33 -10.54 6.73 8.92
N LEU A 34 -9.73 7.61 9.51
CA LEU A 34 -8.27 7.55 9.36
C LEU A 34 -7.67 6.33 10.05
N PHE A 35 -8.14 6.00 11.26
CA PHE A 35 -7.68 4.80 11.97
C PHE A 35 -7.94 3.52 11.17
N ILE A 36 -9.17 3.36 10.63
CA ILE A 36 -9.52 2.23 9.76
C ILE A 36 -8.69 2.29 8.47
N ALA A 37 -8.44 3.47 7.91
CA ALA A 37 -7.59 3.61 6.72
C ALA A 37 -6.17 3.11 6.97
N PHE A 38 -5.52 3.50 8.08
CA PHE A 38 -4.20 2.99 8.44
C PHE A 38 -4.22 1.47 8.66
N PHE A 39 -5.22 0.95 9.38
CA PHE A 39 -5.36 -0.49 9.61
C PHE A 39 -5.62 -1.28 8.31
N SER A 40 -6.29 -0.69 7.33
CA SER A 40 -6.70 -1.36 6.09
C SER A 40 -5.54 -1.86 5.22
N HIS A 41 -4.32 -1.37 5.42
CA HIS A 41 -3.11 -1.77 4.68
C HIS A 41 -2.72 -3.24 4.86
N ILE A 42 -3.25 -3.91 5.89
CA ILE A 42 -3.17 -5.37 6.01
C ILE A 42 -3.78 -6.05 4.78
N SER A 43 -4.76 -5.40 4.14
CA SER A 43 -5.47 -5.86 2.94
C SER A 43 -4.83 -5.39 1.62
N SER A 44 -3.61 -4.84 1.65
CA SER A 44 -2.84 -4.33 0.50
C SER A 44 -3.66 -3.49 -0.50
N ASP A 45 -4.27 -4.14 -1.49
CA ASP A 45 -4.86 -3.49 -2.67
C ASP A 45 -6.35 -3.17 -2.47
N ALA A 46 -7.09 -4.00 -1.72
CA ALA A 46 -8.50 -3.73 -1.47
C ALA A 46 -8.72 -2.48 -0.62
N ALA A 47 -7.73 -2.05 0.16
CA ALA A 47 -7.78 -0.81 0.94
C ALA A 47 -8.08 0.41 0.07
N LEU A 48 -7.36 0.55 -1.05
CA LEU A 48 -7.48 1.69 -1.97
C LEU A 48 -8.86 1.80 -2.63
N VAL A 49 -9.55 0.67 -2.80
CA VAL A 49 -10.86 0.63 -3.47
C VAL A 49 -12.01 0.71 -2.47
N VAL A 50 -11.88 0.08 -1.30
CA VAL A 50 -12.95 -0.05 -0.31
C VAL A 50 -13.00 1.14 0.64
N MET A 51 -11.85 1.70 1.04
CA MET A 51 -11.83 2.77 2.04
C MET A 51 -12.44 4.08 1.57
N PRO A 52 -12.19 4.59 0.34
CA PRO A 52 -12.78 5.84 -0.10
C PRO A 52 -14.33 5.86 -0.02
N PRO A 53 -15.06 4.89 -0.59
CA PRO A 53 -16.52 4.85 -0.44
C PRO A 53 -16.96 4.59 1.00
N LEU A 54 -16.21 3.78 1.77
CA LEU A 54 -16.53 3.53 3.19
C LEU A 54 -16.43 4.82 4.03
N GLY A 55 -15.39 5.63 3.83
CA GLY A 55 -15.21 6.91 4.52
C GLY A 55 -16.32 7.91 4.18
N ALA A 56 -16.73 7.97 2.91
CA ALA A 56 -17.87 8.78 2.50
C ALA A 56 -19.18 8.33 3.19
N LEU A 57 -19.45 7.02 3.20
CA LEU A 57 -20.62 6.44 3.86
C LEU A 57 -20.62 6.69 5.37
N MET A 58 -19.46 6.59 6.03
CA MET A 58 -19.32 6.88 7.45
C MET A 58 -19.71 8.32 7.77
N PHE A 59 -19.31 9.29 6.95
CA PHE A 59 -19.66 10.70 7.17
C PHE A 59 -21.16 10.95 6.92
N VAL A 60 -21.75 10.36 5.88
CA VAL A 60 -23.20 10.48 5.62
C VAL A 60 -24.03 9.86 6.74
N ALA A 61 -23.62 8.69 7.24
CA ALA A 61 -24.32 7.98 8.32
C ALA A 61 -24.38 8.78 9.64
N VAL A 62 -23.45 9.72 9.86
CA VAL A 62 -23.42 10.60 11.03
C VAL A 62 -23.85 12.03 10.74
N GLY A 63 -24.39 12.30 9.54
CA GLY A 63 -24.87 13.63 9.13
C GLY A 63 -23.77 14.64 8.77
N ARG A 64 -22.54 14.17 8.49
CA ARG A 64 -21.38 14.97 8.09
C ARG A 64 -21.17 14.92 6.57
N HIS A 65 -20.31 15.81 6.06
CA HIS A 65 -20.15 15.97 4.62
C HIS A 65 -19.41 14.76 3.98
N PRO A 66 -20.00 14.01 3.03
CA PRO A 66 -19.39 12.78 2.45
C PRO A 66 -18.01 13.02 1.84
N ILE A 67 -17.82 14.14 1.15
CA ILE A 67 -16.54 14.47 0.52
C ILE A 67 -15.42 14.62 1.57
N ALA A 68 -15.71 15.12 2.78
CA ALA A 68 -14.69 15.19 3.84
C ALA A 68 -14.26 13.78 4.27
N GLY A 69 -15.21 12.85 4.42
CA GLY A 69 -14.92 11.45 4.72
C GLY A 69 -14.18 10.72 3.60
N LEU A 70 -14.55 10.98 2.35
CA LEU A 70 -13.87 10.47 1.16
C LEU A 70 -12.41 10.92 1.13
N LEU A 71 -12.16 12.23 1.27
CA LEU A 71 -10.82 12.81 1.26
C LEU A 71 -9.98 12.32 2.44
N ALA A 72 -10.58 12.19 3.63
CA ALA A 72 -9.91 11.63 4.80
C ALA A 72 -9.49 10.18 4.58
N ALA A 73 -10.37 9.35 4.01
CA ALA A 73 -10.05 7.97 3.69
C ALA A 73 -8.95 7.85 2.62
N ILE A 74 -9.03 8.64 1.54
CA ILE A 74 -7.99 8.68 0.49
C ILE A 74 -6.65 9.11 1.10
N ALA A 75 -6.63 10.20 1.87
CA ALA A 75 -5.42 10.69 2.52
C ALA A 75 -4.85 9.66 3.51
N GLY A 76 -5.70 8.97 4.26
CA GLY A 76 -5.30 7.91 5.20
C GLY A 76 -4.66 6.71 4.50
N VAL A 77 -5.28 6.20 3.43
CA VAL A 77 -4.72 5.07 2.68
C VAL A 77 -3.46 5.48 1.91
N ALA A 78 -3.42 6.70 1.36
CA ALA A 78 -2.26 7.19 0.63
C ALA A 78 -1.08 7.45 1.58
N SER A 79 -1.26 8.21 2.66
CA SER A 79 -0.15 8.54 3.59
C SER A 79 0.25 7.39 4.53
N GLY A 80 -0.62 6.39 4.65
CA GLY A 80 -0.60 5.35 5.68
C GLY A 80 0.08 4.06 5.32
N PHE A 81 0.69 3.95 4.13
CA PHE A 81 1.08 2.65 3.54
C PHE A 81 1.94 1.76 4.44
N THR A 82 2.70 2.36 5.34
CA THR A 82 3.61 1.67 6.26
C THR A 82 3.20 1.84 7.72
N ALA A 83 2.39 2.85 8.06
CA ALA A 83 1.95 3.09 9.43
C ALA A 83 0.87 2.09 9.80
N ASN A 84 1.23 1.11 10.62
CA ASN A 84 0.31 0.08 11.08
C ASN A 84 0.59 -0.33 12.54
N LEU A 85 -0.46 -0.78 13.23
CA LEU A 85 -0.35 -1.38 14.56
C LEU A 85 0.13 -2.83 14.48
N LEU A 86 -0.17 -3.51 13.38
CA LEU A 86 0.26 -4.88 13.13
C LEU A 86 1.36 -4.88 12.08
N ILE A 87 2.26 -5.85 12.18
CA ILE A 87 3.26 -6.10 11.15
C ILE A 87 2.54 -6.46 9.86
N VAL A 88 2.81 -5.69 8.80
CA VAL A 88 2.28 -5.91 7.47
C VAL A 88 3.34 -6.48 6.55
N THR A 89 2.93 -6.90 5.36
CA THR A 89 3.82 -7.47 4.34
C THR A 89 4.91 -6.51 3.90
N THR A 90 4.64 -5.21 3.95
CA THR A 90 5.61 -4.16 3.60
C THR A 90 6.78 -4.13 4.58
N ASP A 91 6.57 -4.40 5.87
CA ASP A 91 7.64 -4.41 6.87
C ASP A 91 8.62 -5.56 6.62
N VAL A 92 8.07 -6.75 6.31
CA VAL A 92 8.87 -7.93 5.95
C VAL A 92 9.69 -7.67 4.69
N LEU A 93 9.08 -6.99 3.71
CA LEU A 93 9.74 -6.66 2.47
C LEU A 93 10.90 -5.67 2.66
N LEU A 94 10.64 -4.56 3.36
CA LEU A 94 11.64 -3.51 3.55
C LEU A 94 12.80 -4.00 4.42
N SER A 95 12.52 -4.77 5.48
CA SER A 95 13.57 -5.38 6.31
C SER A 95 14.42 -6.39 5.55
N GLY A 96 13.82 -7.17 4.64
CA GLY A 96 14.55 -8.08 3.75
C GLY A 96 15.50 -7.34 2.80
N ILE A 97 15.02 -6.31 2.09
CA ILE A 97 15.85 -5.48 1.20
C ILE A 97 17.00 -4.83 1.99
N SER A 98 16.73 -4.31 3.19
CA SER A 98 17.73 -3.68 4.02
C SER A 98 18.78 -4.65 4.54
N THR A 99 18.38 -5.85 4.92
CA THR A 99 19.32 -6.92 5.31
C THR A 99 20.23 -7.34 4.15
N GLU A 100 19.74 -7.31 2.90
CA GLU A 100 20.63 -7.54 1.76
C GLU A 100 21.60 -6.38 1.53
N ALA A 101 21.18 -5.14 1.82
CA ALA A 101 22.03 -3.96 1.71
C ALA A 101 23.10 -3.89 2.82
N THR A 102 22.84 -4.38 4.04
CA THR A 102 23.85 -4.39 5.13
C THR A 102 25.06 -5.24 4.79
N LYS A 103 24.90 -6.31 4.00
CA LYS A 103 25.98 -7.21 3.57
C LYS A 103 27.11 -6.50 2.82
N ALA A 104 26.86 -5.30 2.28
CA ALA A 104 27.90 -4.48 1.67
C ALA A 104 28.92 -3.96 2.70
N VAL A 105 28.56 -3.84 3.98
CA VAL A 105 29.43 -3.38 5.07
C VAL A 105 29.74 -4.52 6.04
N ASP A 106 28.70 -5.13 6.60
CA ASP A 106 28.80 -6.21 7.58
C ASP A 106 27.73 -7.28 7.31
N GLY A 107 28.20 -8.50 7.01
CA GLY A 107 27.35 -9.66 6.74
C GLY A 107 26.68 -10.28 7.97
N ALA A 108 27.08 -9.90 9.18
CA ALA A 108 26.49 -10.39 10.42
C ALA A 108 25.25 -9.58 10.85
N VAL A 109 25.05 -8.38 10.31
CA VAL A 109 23.95 -7.50 10.71
C VAL A 109 22.67 -7.88 9.96
N HIS A 110 21.64 -8.25 10.73
CA HIS A 110 20.31 -8.58 10.24
C HIS A 110 19.30 -7.53 10.70
N VAL A 111 18.54 -6.96 9.75
CA VAL A 111 17.44 -6.02 10.06
C VAL A 111 16.17 -6.84 10.33
N SER A 112 15.67 -6.77 11.55
CA SER A 112 14.46 -7.49 11.94
C SER A 112 13.20 -6.78 11.46
N VAL A 113 12.14 -7.56 11.23
CA VAL A 113 10.81 -7.03 10.87
C VAL A 113 10.23 -6.17 12.01
N ILE A 114 10.57 -6.49 13.25
CA ILE A 114 10.07 -5.80 14.44
C ILE A 114 10.83 -4.51 14.77
N ASP A 115 11.99 -4.25 14.15
CA ASP A 115 12.83 -3.10 14.50
C ASP A 115 12.06 -1.78 14.40
N ASN A 116 11.22 -1.67 13.36
CA ASN A 116 10.45 -0.46 13.08
C ASN A 116 9.08 -0.44 13.78
N TRP A 117 8.66 -1.54 14.42
CA TRP A 117 7.27 -1.72 14.84
C TRP A 117 6.82 -0.67 15.85
N TYR A 118 7.64 -0.34 16.85
CA TYR A 118 7.31 0.70 17.84
C TYR A 118 7.11 2.06 17.19
N PHE A 119 7.95 2.40 16.21
CA PHE A 119 7.88 3.64 15.47
C PHE A 119 6.62 3.68 14.59
N MET A 120 6.29 2.60 13.87
CA MET A 120 5.08 2.52 13.05
C MET A 120 3.80 2.56 13.89
N ALA A 121 3.76 1.83 15.00
CA ALA A 121 2.60 1.79 15.90
C ALA A 121 2.31 3.17 16.51
N THR A 122 3.35 3.86 16.99
CA THR A 122 3.23 5.23 17.52
C THR A 122 2.78 6.20 16.43
N SER A 123 3.31 6.04 15.22
CA SER A 123 2.96 6.87 14.06
C SER A 123 1.47 6.80 13.70
N VAL A 124 0.82 5.63 13.83
CA VAL A 124 -0.63 5.54 13.56
C VAL A 124 -1.43 6.44 14.49
N ILE A 125 -1.08 6.49 15.78
CA ILE A 125 -1.78 7.32 16.76
C ILE A 125 -1.61 8.80 16.41
N VAL A 126 -0.37 9.22 16.16
CA VAL A 126 -0.04 10.62 15.82
C VAL A 126 -0.73 11.04 14.52
N LEU A 127 -0.66 10.21 13.47
CA LEU A 127 -1.26 10.51 12.17
C LEU A 127 -2.78 10.50 12.19
N THR A 128 -3.39 9.60 12.98
CA THR A 128 -4.84 9.57 13.16
C THR A 128 -5.33 10.87 13.79
N ILE A 129 -4.66 11.33 14.84
CA ILE A 129 -5.01 12.59 15.52
C ILE A 129 -4.77 13.77 14.59
N ALA A 130 -3.57 13.88 14.02
CA ALA A 130 -3.20 15.00 13.15
C ALA A 130 -4.10 15.08 11.91
N GLY A 131 -4.35 13.95 11.25
CA GLY A 131 -5.23 13.88 10.09
C GLY A 131 -6.67 14.21 10.44
N ALA A 132 -7.19 13.73 11.58
CA ALA A 132 -8.56 14.01 11.98
C ALA A 132 -8.75 15.48 12.31
N LEU A 133 -7.79 16.10 13.01
CA LEU A 133 -7.78 17.54 13.26
C LEU A 133 -7.70 18.35 11.96
N LEU A 134 -6.90 17.88 10.99
CA LEU A 134 -6.83 18.52 9.67
C LEU A 134 -8.18 18.44 8.95
N THR A 135 -8.83 17.28 8.96
CA THR A 135 -10.15 17.09 8.35
C THR A 135 -11.21 17.96 9.02
N ASP A 136 -11.29 17.93 10.35
CA ASP A 136 -12.34 18.63 11.12
C ASP A 136 -12.17 20.15 11.11
N LYS A 137 -10.93 20.64 11.17
CA LYS A 137 -10.64 22.07 11.34
C LYS A 137 -10.37 22.81 10.04
N PHE A 138 -9.86 22.12 9.01
CA PHE A 138 -9.46 22.77 7.75
C PHE A 138 -10.23 22.28 6.54
N ILE A 139 -10.55 20.99 6.43
CA ILE A 139 -11.19 20.45 5.21
C ILE A 139 -12.71 20.62 5.29
N GLU A 140 -13.35 20.08 6.32
CA GLU A 140 -14.81 20.10 6.45
C GLU A 140 -15.40 21.52 6.54
N PRO A 141 -14.80 22.50 7.27
CA PRO A 141 -15.34 23.86 7.33
C PRO A 141 -15.27 24.63 6.01
N ARG A 142 -14.43 24.18 5.05
CA ARG A 142 -14.35 24.76 3.71
C ARG A 142 -15.41 24.21 2.75
N LEU A 143 -16.14 23.17 3.16
CA LEU A 143 -17.20 22.57 2.36
C LEU A 143 -18.55 23.22 2.70
N PRO A 144 -19.49 23.29 1.74
CA PRO A 144 -20.85 23.75 2.00
C PRO A 144 -21.53 22.93 3.10
N LYS A 145 -22.49 23.52 3.82
CA LYS A 145 -23.27 22.77 4.82
C LYS A 145 -24.01 21.61 4.16
N TRP A 146 -23.75 20.40 4.64
CA TRP A 146 -24.40 19.20 4.16
C TRP A 146 -25.85 19.15 4.64
N GLN A 147 -26.80 19.03 3.69
CA GLN A 147 -28.24 18.97 3.97
C GLN A 147 -28.84 17.57 3.72
N GLY A 148 -28.02 16.59 3.36
CA GLY A 148 -28.48 15.22 3.08
C GLY A 148 -28.83 14.46 4.36
N GLY A 149 -29.96 13.75 4.35
CA GLY A 149 -30.40 12.91 5.46
C GLY A 149 -29.53 11.64 5.61
N ALA A 150 -29.42 11.15 6.84
CA ALA A 150 -28.71 9.93 7.22
C ALA A 150 -29.42 8.62 6.78
N GLU A 151 -30.07 8.63 5.61
CA GLU A 151 -30.81 7.48 5.10
C GLU A 151 -29.90 6.41 4.47
N ASP A 152 -28.73 6.81 3.97
CA ASP A 152 -27.70 5.90 3.48
C ASP A 152 -26.97 5.26 4.67
N LYS A 153 -27.57 4.19 5.21
CA LYS A 153 -26.93 3.36 6.24
C LYS A 153 -25.83 2.52 5.61
N ILE A 154 -24.69 2.45 6.29
CA ILE A 154 -23.65 1.45 5.99
C ILE A 154 -24.33 0.08 5.99
N ALA A 155 -24.20 -0.67 4.89
CA ALA A 155 -24.82 -1.99 4.76
C ALA A 155 -24.49 -2.84 5.99
N ALA A 156 -25.53 -3.21 6.74
CA ALA A 156 -25.35 -3.98 7.96
C ALA A 156 -24.78 -5.36 7.61
N LEU A 157 -23.75 -5.78 8.36
CA LEU A 157 -23.20 -7.12 8.24
C LEU A 157 -24.30 -8.14 8.52
N THR A 158 -24.34 -9.19 7.70
CA THR A 158 -25.27 -10.31 7.89
C THR A 158 -25.04 -10.97 9.27
N PRO A 159 -26.06 -11.61 9.86
CA PRO A 159 -25.89 -12.35 11.11
C PRO A 159 -24.76 -13.40 11.02
N LEU A 160 -24.61 -14.02 9.84
CA LEU A 160 -23.56 -14.99 9.57
C LEU A 160 -22.16 -14.36 9.60
N GLN A 161 -21.97 -13.18 8.98
CA GLN A 161 -20.69 -12.46 9.01
C GLN A 161 -20.35 -11.98 10.43
N ASN A 162 -21.34 -11.51 11.19
CA ASN A 162 -21.12 -11.13 12.59
C ASN A 162 -20.69 -12.34 13.44
N ARG A 163 -21.32 -13.50 13.24
CA ARG A 163 -20.91 -14.75 13.90
C ARG A 163 -19.51 -15.17 13.46
N GLY A 164 -19.19 -15.05 12.16
CA GLY A 164 -17.86 -15.29 11.61
C GLY A 164 -16.80 -14.43 12.29
N LEU A 165 -17.02 -13.11 12.38
CA LEU A 165 -16.10 -12.17 13.04
C LEU A 165 -15.89 -12.54 14.51
N MET A 166 -16.97 -12.89 15.24
CA MET A 166 -16.87 -13.30 16.65
C MET A 166 -16.04 -14.58 16.80
N MET A 167 -16.30 -15.61 15.99
CA MET A 167 -15.56 -16.87 16.06
C MET A 167 -14.09 -16.69 15.66
N SER A 168 -13.80 -15.88 14.65
CA SER A 168 -12.43 -15.53 14.28
C SER A 168 -11.72 -14.73 15.37
N GLY A 169 -12.44 -13.85 16.09
CA GLY A 169 -11.91 -13.15 17.26
C GLY A 169 -11.55 -14.11 18.40
N ILE A 170 -12.40 -15.11 18.67
CA ILE A 170 -12.10 -16.17 19.64
C ILE A 170 -10.88 -16.98 19.20
N ALA A 171 -10.82 -17.40 17.93
CA ALA A 171 -9.67 -18.12 17.39
C ALA A 171 -8.37 -17.31 17.45
N ALA A 172 -8.44 -15.99 17.21
CA ALA A 172 -7.31 -15.08 17.37
C ALA A 172 -6.81 -15.05 18.83
N LEU A 173 -7.73 -14.93 19.80
CA LEU A 173 -7.38 -14.93 21.23
C LEU A 173 -6.78 -16.27 21.67
N VAL A 174 -7.33 -17.40 21.22
CA VAL A 174 -6.79 -18.73 21.50
C VAL A 174 -5.39 -18.88 20.90
N PHE A 175 -5.18 -18.43 19.66
CA PHE A 175 -3.86 -18.46 19.04
C PHE A 175 -2.85 -17.61 19.82
N ILE A 176 -3.23 -16.39 20.20
CA ILE A 176 -2.38 -15.50 21.01
C ILE A 176 -2.06 -16.15 22.36
N ALA A 177 -3.04 -16.80 23.02
CA ALA A 177 -2.83 -17.50 24.28
C ALA A 177 -1.86 -18.69 24.13
N ILE A 178 -1.95 -19.45 23.03
CA ILE A 178 -1.02 -20.55 22.73
C ILE A 178 0.40 -20.00 22.53
N ILE A 179 0.57 -18.96 21.71
CA ILE A 179 1.88 -18.34 21.49
C ILE A 179 2.43 -17.74 22.79
N ALA A 180 1.58 -17.09 23.60
CA ALA A 180 1.97 -16.58 24.90
C ALA A 180 2.43 -17.72 25.83
N ALA A 181 1.73 -18.87 25.86
CA ALA A 181 2.17 -20.04 26.62
C ALA A 181 3.51 -20.62 26.11
N LEU A 182 3.82 -20.45 24.82
CA LEU A 182 5.08 -20.89 24.21
C LEU A 182 6.23 -19.88 24.32
N VAL A 183 5.99 -18.68 24.90
CA VAL A 183 6.98 -17.59 25.00
C VAL A 183 7.12 -17.04 26.42
N VAL A 184 6.04 -16.91 27.18
CA VAL A 184 6.02 -16.24 28.50
C VAL A 184 6.67 -17.08 29.60
N PRO A 185 6.49 -18.41 29.69
CA PRO A 185 7.19 -19.22 30.69
C PRO A 185 8.71 -19.14 30.55
N GLU A 186 9.45 -19.27 31.65
CA GLU A 186 10.93 -19.22 31.62
C GLU A 186 11.52 -20.41 30.84
N ALA A 187 10.88 -21.59 30.93
CA ALA A 187 11.23 -22.79 30.18
C ALA A 187 10.56 -22.89 28.80
N ALA A 188 10.09 -21.76 28.26
CA ALA A 188 9.38 -21.72 26.99
C ALA A 188 10.28 -22.11 25.81
N PRO A 189 9.82 -22.96 24.87
CA PRO A 189 10.63 -23.48 23.78
C PRO A 189 10.99 -22.42 22.73
N LEU A 190 10.24 -21.31 22.66
CA LEU A 190 10.50 -20.23 21.69
C LEU A 190 11.40 -19.11 22.24
N ARG A 191 11.84 -19.21 23.51
CA ARG A 191 12.88 -18.35 24.08
C ARG A 191 14.26 -18.79 23.63
N ASP A 192 15.24 -17.93 23.84
CA ASP A 192 16.62 -18.28 23.55
C ASP A 192 17.06 -19.52 24.37
N PRO A 193 17.55 -20.60 23.73
CA PRO A 193 17.91 -21.83 24.44
C PRO A 193 19.03 -21.69 25.46
N ASN A 194 19.90 -20.68 25.29
CA ASN A 194 21.09 -20.49 26.13
C ASN A 194 20.88 -19.46 27.23
N THR A 195 20.16 -18.37 26.93
CA THR A 195 19.99 -17.22 27.82
C THR A 195 18.60 -17.12 28.45
N GLY A 196 17.61 -17.86 27.95
CA GLY A 196 16.22 -17.72 28.37
C GLY A 196 15.62 -16.35 28.05
N SER A 197 16.32 -15.53 27.27
CA SER A 197 15.89 -14.19 26.90
C SER A 197 14.85 -14.25 25.77
N VAL A 198 14.00 -13.22 25.72
CA VAL A 198 13.01 -13.04 24.65
C VAL A 198 13.64 -12.33 23.45
N ILE A 199 14.70 -11.55 23.66
CA ILE A 199 15.42 -10.82 22.62
C ILE A 199 16.91 -11.00 22.88
N PRO A 200 17.68 -11.61 21.95
CA PRO A 200 17.26 -12.28 20.70
C PRO A 200 16.74 -13.71 20.95
N SER A 201 15.62 -14.13 20.33
CA SER A 201 15.06 -15.49 20.50
C SER A 201 14.54 -16.10 19.19
N PRO A 202 14.33 -17.44 19.13
CA PRO A 202 13.63 -18.10 18.04
C PRO A 202 12.26 -17.48 17.71
N PHE A 203 11.55 -16.97 18.72
CA PHE A 203 10.29 -16.23 18.52
C PHE A 203 10.46 -15.00 17.63
N ILE A 204 11.47 -14.16 17.90
CA ILE A 204 11.71 -12.95 17.11
C ILE A 204 12.19 -13.29 15.69
N LYS A 205 13.11 -14.26 15.55
CA LYS A 205 13.59 -14.71 14.24
C LYS A 205 12.48 -15.37 13.41
N GLY A 206 11.56 -16.08 14.07
CA GLY A 206 10.43 -16.79 13.48
C GLY A 206 9.12 -16.00 13.38
N ILE A 207 9.15 -14.68 13.58
CA ILE A 207 7.92 -13.87 13.66
C ILE A 207 7.08 -13.94 12.38
N VAL A 208 7.73 -14.03 11.21
CA VAL A 208 7.04 -14.09 9.90
C VAL A 208 6.20 -15.36 9.76
N PRO A 209 6.74 -16.58 9.95
CA PRO A 209 5.94 -17.80 10.03
C PRO A 209 4.79 -17.74 11.06
N ILE A 210 5.02 -17.16 12.24
CA ILE A 210 3.99 -17.04 13.28
C ILE A 210 2.83 -16.15 12.80
N ILE A 211 3.12 -15.03 12.15
CA ILE A 211 2.11 -14.15 11.55
C ILE A 211 1.32 -14.88 10.46
N ILE A 212 1.99 -15.70 9.63
CA ILE A 212 1.30 -16.52 8.62
C ILE A 212 0.32 -17.46 9.31
N LEU A 213 0.75 -18.22 10.32
CA LEU A 213 -0.10 -19.15 11.07
C LEU A 213 -1.27 -18.43 11.76
N PHE A 214 -1.03 -17.24 12.31
CA PHE A 214 -2.08 -16.39 12.90
C PHE A 214 -3.15 -16.06 11.86
N PHE A 215 -2.76 -15.51 10.70
CA PHE A 215 -3.69 -15.15 9.65
C PHE A 215 -4.43 -16.37 9.07
N PHE A 216 -3.75 -17.50 8.91
CA PHE A 216 -4.40 -18.76 8.51
C PHE A 216 -5.49 -19.17 9.51
N THR A 217 -5.17 -19.14 10.80
CA THR A 217 -6.10 -19.53 11.87
C THR A 217 -7.37 -18.69 11.83
N VAL A 218 -7.24 -17.35 11.78
CA VAL A 218 -8.39 -16.45 11.78
C VAL A 218 -9.17 -16.47 10.46
N ALA A 219 -8.47 -16.57 9.32
CA ALA A 219 -9.08 -16.59 7.99
C ALA A 219 -9.84 -17.89 7.73
N ILE A 220 -9.26 -19.05 8.07
CA ILE A 220 -9.94 -20.34 7.93
C ILE A 220 -11.16 -20.38 8.83
N THR A 221 -11.04 -19.95 10.09
CA THR A 221 -12.19 -19.88 11.01
C THR A 221 -13.30 -19.01 10.44
N TYR A 222 -12.98 -17.84 9.90
CA TYR A 222 -13.96 -16.95 9.28
C TYR A 222 -14.62 -17.60 8.06
N GLY A 223 -13.80 -18.15 7.17
CA GLY A 223 -14.24 -18.73 5.90
C GLY A 223 -15.13 -19.95 6.11
N VAL A 224 -14.83 -20.80 7.10
CA VAL A 224 -15.66 -21.97 7.45
C VAL A 224 -17.00 -21.52 8.03
N VAL A 225 -17.01 -20.58 8.98
CA VAL A 225 -18.26 -20.10 9.61
C VAL A 225 -19.15 -19.38 8.60
N THR A 226 -18.56 -18.58 7.72
CA THR A 226 -19.29 -17.85 6.66
C THR A 226 -19.57 -18.70 5.42
N LYS A 227 -19.14 -19.97 5.39
CA LYS A 227 -19.29 -20.91 4.28
C LYS A 227 -18.62 -20.47 2.97
N GLN A 228 -17.61 -19.62 3.05
CA GLN A 228 -16.69 -19.27 1.96
C GLN A 228 -15.64 -20.37 1.73
N ILE A 229 -15.34 -21.15 2.78
CA ILE A 229 -14.57 -22.40 2.73
C ILE A 229 -15.52 -23.51 3.14
N ARG A 230 -15.89 -24.38 2.21
CA ARG A 230 -16.78 -25.53 2.45
C ARG A 230 -16.00 -26.83 2.50
N ARG A 231 -14.91 -26.90 1.74
CA ARG A 231 -14.02 -28.06 1.66
C ARG A 231 -12.57 -27.60 1.86
N PRO A 232 -11.69 -28.48 2.38
CA PRO A 232 -10.26 -28.19 2.49
C PRO A 232 -9.63 -27.78 1.14
N ASP A 233 -10.12 -28.36 0.04
CA ASP A 233 -9.66 -28.07 -1.33
C ASP A 233 -9.93 -26.63 -1.78
N ASP A 234 -10.84 -25.91 -1.11
CA ASP A 234 -11.11 -24.50 -1.42
C ASP A 234 -9.93 -23.60 -1.00
N ILE A 235 -9.13 -24.01 0.00
CA ILE A 235 -8.05 -23.19 0.56
C ILE A 235 -6.96 -22.91 -0.49
N PRO A 236 -6.39 -23.90 -1.19
CA PRO A 236 -5.45 -23.63 -2.29
C PRO A 236 -6.02 -22.69 -3.35
N HIS A 237 -7.29 -22.84 -3.72
CA HIS A 237 -7.93 -21.98 -4.71
C HIS A 237 -7.98 -20.51 -4.26
N HIS A 238 -8.33 -20.26 -2.99
CA HIS A 238 -8.31 -18.92 -2.41
C HIS A 238 -6.90 -18.33 -2.30
N LEU A 239 -5.86 -19.16 -2.25
CA LEU A 239 -4.46 -18.73 -2.20
C LEU A 239 -3.86 -18.41 -3.59
N LEU A 240 -4.45 -18.91 -4.68
CA LEU A 240 -3.91 -18.68 -6.03
C LEU A 240 -3.90 -17.20 -6.40
N ASP A 241 -4.97 -16.47 -6.11
CA ASP A 241 -5.09 -15.07 -6.52
C ASP A 241 -4.09 -14.14 -5.82
N PRO A 242 -3.91 -14.18 -4.47
CA PRO A 242 -2.85 -13.43 -3.81
C PRO A 242 -1.44 -13.79 -4.29
N MET A 243 -1.21 -15.02 -4.78
CA MET A 243 0.08 -15.40 -5.36
C MET A 243 0.27 -14.83 -6.77
N LYS A 244 -0.80 -14.77 -7.58
CA LYS A 244 -0.76 -14.15 -8.91
C LYS A 244 -0.44 -12.65 -8.83
N SER A 245 -0.99 -11.93 -7.85
CA SER A 245 -0.68 -10.49 -7.69
C SER A 245 0.78 -10.24 -7.34
N MET A 246 1.49 -11.23 -6.77
CA MET A 246 2.92 -11.16 -6.48
C MET A 246 3.82 -11.47 -7.67
N ALA A 247 3.28 -11.96 -8.80
CA ALA A 247 4.10 -12.32 -9.96
C ALA A 247 4.94 -11.14 -10.47
N GLY A 248 4.35 -9.94 -10.58
CA GLY A 248 5.07 -8.74 -11.01
C GLY A 248 6.20 -8.35 -10.06
N PHE A 249 5.97 -8.49 -8.74
CA PHE A 249 6.98 -8.25 -7.73
C PHE A 249 8.13 -9.26 -7.81
N ILE A 250 7.85 -10.56 -7.97
CA ILE A 250 8.88 -11.60 -8.13
C ILE A 250 9.76 -11.32 -9.35
N VAL A 251 9.14 -10.94 -10.48
CA VAL A 251 9.85 -10.58 -11.72
C VAL A 251 10.74 -9.35 -11.50
N MET A 252 10.35 -8.39 -10.67
CA MET A 252 11.14 -7.19 -10.37
C MET A 252 12.29 -7.45 -9.38
N VAL A 253 12.07 -8.28 -8.34
CA VAL A 253 13.11 -8.63 -7.36
C VAL A 253 14.22 -9.46 -7.97
N PHE A 254 13.93 -10.28 -8.99
CA PHE A 254 14.95 -11.08 -9.65
C PHE A 254 16.13 -10.24 -10.18
N PRO A 255 15.97 -9.31 -11.14
CA PRO A 255 17.09 -8.49 -11.63
C PRO A 255 17.68 -7.60 -10.54
N LEU A 256 16.89 -7.14 -9.57
CA LEU A 256 17.37 -6.36 -8.43
C LEU A 256 18.36 -7.17 -7.58
N SER A 257 18.03 -8.41 -7.23
CA SER A 257 18.90 -9.28 -6.45
C SER A 257 20.25 -9.50 -7.16
N GLN A 258 20.23 -9.60 -8.49
CA GLN A 258 21.44 -9.69 -9.30
C GLN A 258 22.23 -8.39 -9.31
N PHE A 259 21.56 -7.24 -9.43
CA PHE A 259 22.21 -5.93 -9.31
C PHE A 259 22.91 -5.78 -7.96
N VAL A 260 22.23 -6.05 -6.84
CA VAL A 260 22.83 -5.98 -5.51
C VAL A 260 24.01 -6.94 -5.38
N ALA A 261 23.90 -8.17 -5.89
CA ALA A 261 24.99 -9.13 -5.88
C ALA A 261 26.22 -8.64 -6.66
N PHE A 262 26.05 -8.15 -7.89
CA PHE A 262 27.15 -7.61 -8.69
C PHE A 262 27.71 -6.30 -8.13
N PHE A 263 26.86 -5.46 -7.56
CA PHE A 263 27.24 -4.19 -6.93
C PHE A 263 28.08 -4.42 -5.67
N ASN A 264 27.75 -5.46 -4.89
CA ASN A 264 28.55 -5.90 -3.75
C ASN A 264 29.85 -6.58 -4.19
N TRP A 265 29.79 -7.49 -5.18
CA TRP A 265 30.96 -8.19 -5.71
C TRP A 265 32.01 -7.23 -6.29
N SER A 266 31.56 -6.19 -7.01
CA SER A 266 32.45 -5.16 -7.58
C SER A 266 32.97 -4.14 -6.57
N ASN A 267 32.57 -4.23 -5.30
CA ASN A 267 32.82 -3.22 -4.25
C ASN A 267 32.31 -1.81 -4.59
N MET A 268 31.46 -1.65 -5.62
CA MET A 268 30.90 -0.37 -6.00
C MET A 268 30.03 0.24 -4.89
N GLY A 269 29.33 -0.59 -4.11
CA GLY A 269 28.55 -0.11 -2.96
C GLY A 269 29.40 0.55 -1.89
N LYS A 270 30.53 -0.06 -1.53
CA LYS A 270 31.48 0.53 -0.58
C LYS A 270 32.08 1.82 -1.13
N PHE A 271 32.50 1.82 -2.40
CA PHE A 271 33.08 2.99 -3.04
C PHE A 271 32.12 4.19 -3.05
N MET A 272 30.86 3.98 -3.48
CA MET A 272 29.86 5.04 -3.48
C MET A 272 29.51 5.50 -2.06
N ALA A 273 29.36 4.58 -1.11
CA ALA A 273 29.03 4.90 0.27
C ALA A 273 30.10 5.80 0.92
N VAL A 274 31.39 5.50 0.72
CA VAL A 274 32.49 6.33 1.20
C VAL A 274 32.46 7.70 0.53
N GLY A 275 32.35 7.78 -0.80
CA GLY A 275 32.32 9.07 -1.51
C GLY A 275 31.12 9.97 -1.12
N LEU A 276 29.94 9.38 -0.90
CA LEU A 276 28.77 10.09 -0.38
C LEU A 276 28.98 10.57 1.06
N THR A 277 29.60 9.74 1.90
CA THR A 277 29.94 10.08 3.29
C THR A 277 30.91 11.26 3.33
N ASP A 278 31.99 11.24 2.55
CA ASP A 278 32.95 12.33 2.45
C ASP A 278 32.28 13.64 2.00
N MET A 279 31.35 13.55 1.04
CA MET A 279 30.62 14.72 0.54
C MET A 279 29.67 15.31 1.60
N LEU A 280 29.02 14.46 2.40
CA LEU A 280 28.15 14.86 3.51
C LEU A 280 28.95 15.45 4.67
N GLU A 281 30.09 14.85 5.03
CA GLU A 281 30.99 15.36 6.05
C GLU A 281 31.59 16.70 5.65
N ALA A 282 32.01 16.86 4.39
CA ALA A 282 32.50 18.14 3.86
C ALA A 282 31.43 19.24 3.89
N ALA A 283 30.16 18.89 3.74
CA ALA A 283 29.03 19.82 3.87
C ALA A 283 28.63 20.09 5.33
N GLY A 284 29.29 19.46 6.32
CA GLY A 284 28.91 19.53 7.73
C GLY A 284 27.57 18.88 8.06
N MET A 285 27.05 18.04 7.14
CA MET A 285 25.75 17.38 7.25
C MET A 285 25.87 16.01 7.92
N SER A 286 26.53 15.94 9.08
CA SER A 286 26.61 14.69 9.85
C SER A 286 25.35 14.47 10.69
N GLY A 287 24.80 13.26 10.63
CA GLY A 287 23.65 12.85 11.43
C GLY A 287 22.28 13.26 10.89
N ALA A 288 21.47 13.94 11.71
CA ALA A 288 20.06 14.25 11.38
C ALA A 288 19.85 14.95 10.01
N PRO A 289 20.72 15.88 9.55
CA PRO A 289 20.59 16.49 8.23
C PRO A 289 20.71 15.48 7.07
N ALA A 290 21.54 14.44 7.20
CA ALA A 290 21.68 13.40 6.18
C ALA A 290 20.38 12.58 6.03
N PHE A 291 19.71 12.28 7.16
CA PHE A 291 18.39 11.63 7.15
C PHE A 291 17.33 12.54 6.51
N LEU A 292 17.30 13.82 6.87
CA LEU A 292 16.38 14.77 6.24
C LEU A 292 16.61 14.89 4.72
N GLY A 293 17.88 14.83 4.28
CA GLY A 293 18.26 14.80 2.87
C GLY A 293 17.74 13.56 2.15
N LEU A 294 17.94 12.36 2.73
CA LEU A 294 17.36 11.12 2.21
C LEU A 294 15.83 11.23 2.16
N MET A 295 15.23 11.91 3.13
CA MET A 295 13.80 12.14 3.21
C MET A 295 13.27 12.96 2.03
N PHE A 296 13.89 14.10 1.75
CA PHE A 296 13.50 14.94 0.63
C PHE A 296 13.81 14.29 -0.72
N LEU A 297 14.93 13.58 -0.84
CA LEU A 297 15.24 12.82 -2.04
C LEU A 297 14.18 11.75 -2.31
N SER A 298 13.84 10.99 -1.29
CA SER A 298 12.81 9.96 -1.35
C SER A 298 11.45 10.55 -1.71
N ALA A 299 11.05 11.64 -1.05
CA ALA A 299 9.84 12.39 -1.36
C ALA A 299 9.76 12.82 -2.84
N PHE A 300 10.88 13.30 -3.36
CA PHE A 300 10.99 13.72 -4.75
C PHE A 300 10.86 12.53 -5.71
N LEU A 301 11.54 11.41 -5.43
CA LEU A 301 11.44 10.19 -6.24
C LEU A 301 10.03 9.60 -6.23
N CYS A 302 9.32 9.71 -5.11
CA CYS A 302 7.92 9.27 -4.98
C CYS A 302 6.99 9.99 -5.98
N MET A 303 7.31 11.21 -6.43
CA MET A 303 6.53 11.91 -7.48
C MET A 303 6.64 11.25 -8.86
N PHE A 304 7.67 10.43 -9.10
CA PHE A 304 7.89 9.74 -10.38
C PHE A 304 7.61 8.24 -10.28
N ILE A 305 7.79 7.65 -9.10
CA ILE A 305 7.67 6.21 -8.87
C ILE A 305 6.70 5.99 -7.70
N ALA A 306 5.52 5.48 -8.00
CA ALA A 306 4.47 5.20 -7.00
C ALA A 306 4.82 4.04 -6.04
N SER A 307 5.76 3.16 -6.41
CA SER A 307 6.09 1.96 -5.61
C SER A 307 7.21 2.24 -4.60
N GLY A 308 6.85 2.29 -3.32
CA GLY A 308 7.82 2.45 -2.23
C GLY A 308 8.82 1.30 -2.13
N SER A 309 8.42 0.07 -2.44
CA SER A 309 9.36 -1.06 -2.51
C SER A 309 10.35 -0.95 -3.66
N ALA A 310 9.94 -0.41 -4.81
CA ALA A 310 10.83 -0.20 -5.95
C ALA A 310 11.86 0.91 -5.70
N ILE A 311 11.44 2.02 -5.07
CA ILE A 311 12.37 3.08 -4.68
C ILE A 311 13.34 2.57 -3.62
N TRP A 312 12.86 1.90 -2.57
CA TRP A 312 13.74 1.38 -1.52
C TRP A 312 14.72 0.34 -2.07
N SER A 313 14.31 -0.47 -3.04
CA SER A 313 15.19 -1.41 -3.74
C SER A 313 16.39 -0.73 -4.42
N ILE A 314 16.19 0.48 -4.95
CA ILE A 314 17.25 1.24 -5.62
C ILE A 314 18.11 2.00 -4.58
N LEU A 315 17.49 2.57 -3.55
CA LEU A 315 18.18 3.40 -2.56
C LEU A 315 18.94 2.59 -1.52
N ALA A 316 18.39 1.46 -1.05
CA ALA A 316 18.94 0.72 0.07
C ALA A 316 20.41 0.28 -0.15
N PRO A 317 20.81 -0.27 -1.32
CA PRO A 317 22.18 -0.72 -1.55
C PRO A 317 23.23 0.40 -1.46
N ILE A 318 22.83 1.66 -1.56
CA ILE A 318 23.71 2.83 -1.54
C ILE A 318 23.66 3.50 -0.17
N PHE A 319 22.46 3.81 0.30
CA PHE A 319 22.26 4.62 1.51
C PHE A 319 22.39 3.81 2.80
N VAL A 320 21.98 2.53 2.84
CA VAL A 320 22.15 1.71 4.06
C VAL A 320 23.63 1.56 4.42
N PRO A 321 24.54 1.20 3.50
CA PRO A 321 25.98 1.17 3.78
C PRO A 321 26.54 2.52 4.23
N MET A 322 26.14 3.60 3.56
CA MET A 322 26.58 4.96 3.91
C MET A 322 26.20 5.33 5.36
N PHE A 323 24.95 5.08 5.76
CA PHE A 323 24.51 5.35 7.14
C PHE A 323 25.20 4.45 8.16
N MET A 324 25.53 3.20 7.82
CA MET A 324 26.32 2.32 8.68
C MET A 324 27.75 2.87 8.88
N LEU A 325 28.38 3.41 7.85
CA LEU A 325 29.71 4.04 7.95
C LEU A 325 29.69 5.31 8.80
N LEU A 326 28.60 6.08 8.75
CA LEU A 326 28.34 7.23 9.62
C LEU A 326 27.99 6.84 11.08
N GLY A 327 27.98 5.55 11.40
CA GLY A 327 27.72 5.03 12.76
C GLY A 327 26.25 4.80 13.12
N PHE A 328 25.33 4.88 12.15
CA PHE A 328 23.91 4.63 12.38
C PHE A 328 23.54 3.15 12.23
N HIS A 329 22.61 2.69 13.07
CA HIS A 329 22.08 1.33 12.93
C HIS A 329 21.25 1.21 11.64
N PRO A 330 21.41 0.16 10.83
CA PRO A 330 20.77 0.06 9.51
C PRO A 330 19.25 -0.04 9.56
N ALA A 331 18.65 -0.33 10.72
CA ALA A 331 17.19 -0.24 10.91
C ALA A 331 16.66 1.20 10.86
N PHE A 332 17.49 2.22 11.14
CA PHE A 332 17.09 3.63 11.08
C PHE A 332 16.97 4.18 9.64
N ALA A 333 17.72 3.65 8.68
CA ALA A 333 17.65 4.11 7.28
C ALA A 333 16.29 3.77 6.61
N PRO A 334 15.73 2.56 6.81
CA PRO A 334 14.35 2.25 6.45
C PRO A 334 13.32 3.12 7.15
N ASP A 335 13.58 3.58 8.38
CA ASP A 335 12.67 4.37 9.21
C ASP A 335 12.48 5.82 8.75
N ASP A 336 13.12 6.20 7.64
CA ASP A 336 12.97 7.53 7.09
C ASP A 336 11.48 7.87 6.84
N LEU A 337 11.01 8.79 7.69
CA LEU A 337 9.63 9.13 8.04
C LEU A 337 8.80 9.61 6.84
N SER A 338 9.49 9.92 5.75
CA SER A 338 8.96 10.59 4.57
C SER A 338 8.90 9.69 3.33
N HIS A 339 9.92 8.88 3.03
CA HIS A 339 9.93 7.94 1.89
C HIS A 339 8.72 7.01 1.94
N ARG A 340 8.51 6.42 3.12
CA ARG A 340 7.47 5.44 3.38
C ARG A 340 6.05 6.02 3.36
N ARG A 341 5.89 7.34 3.48
CA ARG A 341 4.59 8.04 3.55
C ARG A 341 4.27 8.83 2.28
N LEU A 342 5.28 9.40 1.64
CA LEU A 342 5.14 10.23 0.44
C LEU A 342 4.96 9.40 -0.83
N CYS A 343 5.49 8.18 -0.88
CA CYS A 343 5.26 7.27 -2.01
C CYS A 343 3.81 6.81 -2.10
N GLY A 344 3.18 6.52 -0.97
CA GLY A 344 1.75 6.27 -0.96
C GLY A 344 0.94 7.56 -1.22
N ALA A 345 1.39 8.72 -0.75
CA ALA A 345 0.73 10.02 -1.02
C ALA A 345 0.77 10.42 -2.51
N ALA A 346 1.90 10.23 -3.19
CA ALA A 346 2.07 10.48 -4.62
C ALA A 346 1.30 9.47 -5.47
N ALA A 347 1.36 8.18 -5.11
CA ALA A 347 0.53 7.14 -5.74
C ALA A 347 -0.97 7.43 -5.57
N GLY A 348 -1.40 7.90 -4.40
CA GLY A 348 -2.80 8.23 -4.12
C GLY A 348 -3.30 9.46 -4.87
N ALA A 349 -2.47 10.48 -5.06
CA ALA A 349 -2.83 11.68 -5.84
C ALA A 349 -2.98 11.38 -7.34
N ASP A 350 -2.07 10.58 -7.91
CA ASP A 350 -2.07 10.25 -9.34
C ASP A 350 -3.03 9.12 -9.72
N VAL A 351 -3.31 8.18 -8.81
CA VAL A 351 -4.24 7.06 -9.08
C VAL A 351 -5.71 7.44 -8.76
N ALA A 352 -5.95 8.31 -7.76
CA ALA A 352 -7.33 8.63 -7.35
C ALA A 352 -8.08 9.54 -8.33
N VAL A 353 -7.40 10.31 -9.18
CA VAL A 353 -8.07 11.24 -10.12
C VAL A 353 -8.45 10.57 -11.46
N PRO A 354 -7.65 9.69 -12.08
CA PRO A 354 -8.05 9.04 -13.34
C PRO A 354 -8.80 7.72 -13.15
N ALA A 355 -8.55 6.96 -12.06
CA ALA A 355 -9.09 5.59 -11.91
C ALA A 355 -10.38 5.50 -11.08
N ALA A 356 -10.76 6.54 -10.32
CA ALA A 356 -11.99 6.55 -9.49
C ALA A 356 -13.29 6.86 -10.29
N VAL A 357 -13.21 6.89 -11.62
CA VAL A 357 -14.41 6.82 -12.49
C VAL A 357 -14.43 5.51 -13.30
N PRO A 358 -14.45 4.30 -12.70
CA PRO A 358 -14.85 3.12 -13.43
C PRO A 358 -16.38 3.14 -13.56
N ARG A 359 -16.86 2.98 -14.79
CA ARG A 359 -18.28 2.78 -15.11
C ARG A 359 -18.86 1.71 -14.18
N LEU A 360 -19.75 2.11 -13.26
CA LEU A 360 -20.49 1.18 -12.39
C LEU A 360 -21.13 0.07 -13.25
N PRO A 361 -20.89 -1.23 -12.95
CA PRO A 361 -21.57 -2.33 -13.61
C PRO A 361 -23.09 -2.24 -13.39
N ALA A 362 -23.86 -2.60 -14.42
CA ALA A 362 -25.29 -2.33 -14.55
C ALA A 362 -26.23 -3.03 -13.53
N ALA A 363 -25.70 -3.76 -12.54
CA ALA A 363 -26.47 -4.68 -11.70
C ALA A 363 -26.61 -4.28 -10.21
N LEU A 364 -26.22 -3.07 -9.81
CA LEU A 364 -26.40 -2.60 -8.42
C LEU A 364 -27.55 -1.58 -8.30
N PRO A 365 -28.41 -1.68 -7.27
CA PRO A 365 -29.49 -0.70 -7.01
C PRO A 365 -28.98 0.71 -6.62
N GLN A 366 -27.66 0.94 -6.63
CA GLN A 366 -26.97 2.19 -6.27
C GLN A 366 -27.05 3.31 -7.31
N ARG A 367 -27.71 3.10 -8.46
CA ARG A 367 -27.85 4.14 -9.51
C ARG A 367 -28.63 5.39 -9.06
N ARG A 368 -29.50 5.30 -8.05
CA ARG A 368 -30.25 6.47 -7.56
C ARG A 368 -29.40 7.42 -6.71
N ALA A 369 -28.52 6.90 -5.86
CA ALA A 369 -27.61 7.72 -5.04
C ALA A 369 -26.54 8.43 -5.89
N ALA A 370 -25.93 7.71 -6.85
CA ALA A 370 -24.92 8.26 -7.75
C ALA A 370 -25.47 9.34 -8.71
N ARG A 371 -26.73 9.23 -9.15
CA ARG A 371 -27.38 10.24 -10.00
C ARG A 371 -27.75 11.52 -9.24
N HIS A 372 -27.95 11.44 -7.92
CA HIS A 372 -28.17 12.62 -7.09
C HIS A 372 -26.86 13.39 -6.81
N LEU A 373 -25.75 12.67 -6.60
CA LEU A 373 -24.42 13.24 -6.44
C LEU A 373 -23.94 14.03 -7.68
N LEU A 374 -24.31 13.59 -8.89
CA LEU A 374 -23.92 14.23 -10.15
C LEU A 374 -24.84 15.38 -10.60
N ARG A 375 -25.92 15.67 -9.88
CA ARG A 375 -26.84 16.79 -10.18
C ARG A 375 -26.54 18.08 -9.41
N VAL A 376 -25.57 18.06 -8.52
CA VAL A 376 -25.12 19.26 -7.78
C VAL A 376 -24.07 19.98 -8.63
N ASP A 377 -24.56 20.83 -9.52
CA ASP A 377 -23.88 21.93 -10.24
C ASP A 377 -22.59 21.61 -11.06
N PRO A 378 -22.68 21.55 -12.41
CA PRO A 378 -21.52 21.34 -13.31
C PRO A 378 -20.43 22.42 -13.22
N ALA A 379 -20.72 23.57 -12.61
CA ALA A 379 -19.73 24.64 -12.41
C ALA A 379 -18.79 24.34 -11.23
N LEU A 380 -19.28 23.64 -10.19
CA LEU A 380 -18.48 23.31 -9.00
C LEU A 380 -17.42 22.23 -9.33
N SER A 381 -17.76 21.28 -10.20
CA SER A 381 -16.84 20.25 -10.65
C SER A 381 -15.70 20.80 -11.50
N ARG A 382 -15.92 21.89 -12.26
CA ARG A 382 -14.85 22.53 -13.05
C ARG A 382 -13.97 23.43 -12.20
N GLY A 383 -14.53 24.18 -11.25
CA GLY A 383 -13.77 25.12 -10.42
C GLY A 383 -12.86 24.46 -9.37
N VAL A 384 -13.26 23.30 -8.82
CA VAL A 384 -12.45 22.56 -7.83
C VAL A 384 -11.36 21.72 -8.51
N LEU A 385 -11.64 21.14 -9.69
CA LEU A 385 -10.63 20.42 -10.49
C LEU A 385 -9.64 21.37 -11.20
N GLN A 386 -10.00 22.62 -11.51
CA GLN A 386 -9.07 23.58 -12.14
C GLN A 386 -8.15 24.31 -11.15
N ARG A 387 -8.46 24.32 -9.85
CA ARG A 387 -7.63 25.02 -8.84
C ARG A 387 -6.59 24.12 -8.17
N VAL A 388 -6.61 22.84 -8.49
CA VAL A 388 -5.58 21.87 -8.10
C VAL A 388 -4.96 21.35 -9.39
N ASP A 389 -4.27 22.22 -10.15
CA ASP A 389 -3.28 21.74 -11.11
C ASP A 389 -2.32 22.81 -11.68
N PHE A 390 -1.04 22.46 -11.61
CA PHE A 390 0.09 22.85 -12.47
C PHE A 390 0.66 24.27 -12.49
N ALA A 391 1.69 24.51 -11.66
CA ALA A 391 2.76 25.48 -11.95
C ALA A 391 3.96 24.87 -12.71
N ALA A 392 4.01 23.55 -12.99
CA ALA A 392 5.17 22.92 -13.63
C ALA A 392 4.89 22.15 -14.94
N ALA A 393 3.67 21.63 -15.19
CA ALA A 393 3.37 20.94 -16.47
C ALA A 393 2.80 21.85 -17.57
N GLY A 394 2.43 23.09 -17.23
CA GLY A 394 1.86 24.05 -18.20
C GLY A 394 2.82 24.47 -19.31
N LEU A 395 4.14 24.43 -19.08
CA LEU A 395 5.11 24.92 -20.05
C LEU A 395 5.38 23.94 -21.21
N VAL A 396 5.18 22.63 -20.98
CA VAL A 396 5.43 21.58 -21.98
C VAL A 396 4.18 21.32 -22.83
N CYS A 397 2.99 21.33 -22.22
CA CYS A 397 1.71 21.17 -22.94
C CYS A 397 1.36 22.40 -23.81
N ALA A 398 1.71 23.62 -23.40
CA ALA A 398 1.47 24.82 -24.20
C ALA A 398 2.26 24.82 -25.52
N ARG A 399 3.47 24.24 -25.55
CA ARG A 399 4.29 24.14 -26.78
C ARG A 399 3.77 23.07 -27.75
N LEU A 400 3.15 22.00 -27.25
CA LEU A 400 2.56 20.95 -28.08
C LEU A 400 1.19 21.34 -28.65
N ALA A 401 0.36 22.06 -27.87
CA ALA A 401 -0.93 22.58 -28.34
C ALA A 401 -0.79 23.70 -29.41
N ASN A 402 0.28 24.49 -29.35
CA ASN A 402 0.55 25.51 -30.36
C ASN A 402 1.05 24.91 -31.70
N ARG A 403 1.60 23.69 -31.67
CA ARG A 403 2.03 22.95 -32.87
C ARG A 403 0.86 22.26 -33.56
N SER A 404 -0.11 21.76 -32.81
CA SER A 404 -1.33 21.14 -33.37
C SER A 404 -2.31 22.18 -33.93
N ARG A 405 -2.41 23.39 -33.35
CA ARG A 405 -3.21 24.49 -33.91
C ARG A 405 -2.70 24.96 -35.28
N ARG A 406 -1.38 25.08 -35.47
CA ARG A 406 -0.78 25.44 -36.78
C ARG A 406 -1.04 24.39 -37.86
N LEU A 407 -1.22 23.12 -37.49
CA LEU A 407 -1.55 22.05 -38.44
C LEU A 407 -3.05 22.00 -38.77
N SER A 408 -3.91 22.45 -37.84
CA SER A 408 -5.36 22.57 -38.06
C SER A 408 -5.75 23.81 -38.88
N GLU A 409 -4.94 24.87 -38.87
CA GLU A 409 -5.14 26.06 -39.71
C GLU A 409 -4.71 25.84 -41.18
N ALA A 410 -4.03 24.74 -41.48
CA ALA A 410 -3.54 24.42 -42.83
C ALA A 410 -4.53 23.61 -43.72
N GLY A 411 -5.79 23.45 -43.30
CA GLY A 411 -6.94 23.14 -44.17
C GLY A 411 -6.81 21.99 -45.19
N LEU A 412 -6.69 20.74 -44.75
CA LEU A 412 -6.83 19.56 -45.63
C LEU A 412 -7.95 18.63 -45.15
N ASN A 413 -9.11 18.72 -45.81
CA ASN A 413 -10.29 17.85 -45.68
C ASN A 413 -10.11 16.57 -46.51
N ALA A 414 -10.45 15.39 -45.95
CA ALA A 414 -10.99 14.26 -46.72
C ALA A 414 -11.70 13.24 -45.80
N PRO A 415 -12.89 12.72 -46.17
CA PRO A 415 -13.72 11.85 -45.32
C PRO A 415 -13.45 10.36 -45.58
N LEU A 416 -13.60 9.51 -44.55
CA LEU A 416 -13.59 8.05 -44.71
C LEU A 416 -14.94 7.43 -44.36
N SER A 417 -15.63 6.98 -45.40
CA SER A 417 -16.78 6.07 -45.43
C SER A 417 -16.36 4.62 -45.12
N ARG A 418 -17.27 3.83 -44.53
CA ARG A 418 -17.15 2.34 -44.41
C ARG A 418 -17.17 1.70 -45.80
N PRO A 419 -16.52 0.53 -46.03
CA PRO A 419 -17.31 -0.72 -46.17
C PRO A 419 -16.57 -2.06 -45.88
N ALA A 420 -17.27 -3.14 -46.28
CA ALA A 420 -17.24 -4.59 -46.04
C ALA A 420 -16.10 -5.45 -46.68
N LEU A 421 -15.84 -6.61 -46.03
CA LEU A 421 -15.70 -8.00 -46.53
C LEU A 421 -14.91 -8.36 -47.83
N VAL A 422 -14.03 -9.38 -47.68
CA VAL A 422 -13.62 -10.48 -48.62
C VAL A 422 -12.23 -10.44 -49.31
N ARG A 423 -11.43 -11.48 -48.96
CA ARG A 423 -10.41 -12.28 -49.69
C ARG A 423 -9.19 -11.61 -50.36
N GLY A 424 -8.04 -12.20 -50.02
CA GLY A 424 -7.05 -12.64 -51.02
C GLY A 424 -5.61 -12.14 -50.79
N ALA A 425 -4.68 -13.08 -50.87
CA ALA A 425 -3.23 -12.93 -51.06
C ALA A 425 -2.33 -12.68 -49.82
N ASP A 426 -1.88 -13.83 -49.31
CA ASP A 426 -0.55 -14.24 -48.81
C ASP A 426 0.25 -13.49 -47.72
N PRO A 427 0.89 -14.23 -46.79
CA PRO A 427 1.46 -13.69 -45.57
C PRO A 427 3.00 -13.56 -45.63
N LEU A 428 3.52 -12.36 -45.40
CA LEU A 428 4.92 -12.10 -45.08
C LEU A 428 5.20 -12.44 -43.60
N PHE A 429 5.38 -13.73 -43.31
CA PHE A 429 6.11 -14.21 -42.13
C PHE A 429 6.91 -15.46 -42.51
N PRO A 430 8.25 -15.48 -42.37
CA PRO A 430 9.00 -16.70 -42.53
C PRO A 430 8.76 -17.64 -41.34
N LYS A 431 8.30 -18.86 -41.64
CA LYS A 431 8.19 -19.97 -40.67
C LYS A 431 9.58 -20.39 -40.17
N PRO A 432 9.69 -20.91 -38.93
CA PRO A 432 10.90 -21.59 -38.48
C PRO A 432 10.91 -23.02 -39.03
N SER A 433 11.98 -23.39 -39.73
CA SER A 433 12.31 -24.78 -40.00
C SER A 433 13.83 -24.96 -39.95
N ARG A 434 14.31 -25.64 -38.90
CA ARG A 434 15.30 -26.71 -39.02
C ARG A 434 15.44 -27.46 -37.71
N LYS A 435 15.24 -28.77 -37.82
CA LYS A 435 15.73 -29.80 -36.90
C LYS A 435 17.22 -29.59 -36.69
N ILE A 436 17.67 -29.68 -35.44
CA ILE A 436 19.07 -29.93 -35.11
C ILE A 436 19.08 -31.24 -34.32
N ASP A 437 19.74 -32.22 -34.92
CA ASP A 437 20.02 -33.53 -34.37
C ASP A 437 20.95 -33.43 -33.15
N LEU A 438 20.64 -34.22 -32.12
CA LEU A 438 21.53 -34.51 -30.99
C LEU A 438 22.50 -35.63 -31.39
N PRO A 439 23.82 -35.49 -31.17
CA PRO A 439 24.71 -36.62 -31.03
C PRO A 439 24.92 -36.98 -29.55
N HIS A 440 24.73 -38.28 -29.29
CA HIS A 440 25.17 -39.15 -28.18
C HIS A 440 25.62 -38.58 -26.84
#